data_AF-A0A377J6V6-F1
#
_entry.id   AF-A0A377J6V6-F1
#
_cell.length_a   1.000
_cell.length_b   1.000
_cell.length_c   1.000
_cell.angle_alpha   90.00
_cell.angle_beta   90.00
_cell.angle_gamma   90.00
#
_symmetry.space_group_name_H-M   'P 1'
#
loop_
_entity.id
_entity.type
_entity.pdbx_description
1 polymer ?
#
loop_
_entity_poly.entity_id
_entity_poly.type
_entity_poly.pdbx_seq_one_letter_code
_entity_poly.pdbx_strand_id
1 'polypeptide(L)'
;MVVNATVKGLGEEYQMIDYLIKKLGDTKRILIALNKCDCVVSERYFDRANNKLGKEQEEYLAKQVADLRKRIKESTGLELTENDVVCYSAGFYDENTQKQDEPYNIMRLEESIISKLPKQKRIVQQVEESAYITNHNKEGSFWESAVEFVETAVDILPLPAAIKTITKAGLKALKSWLFK
;
A
#
# COMPACT_ATOMS: atom_id res chain seq x y z
N MET A 1 4.83 -6.01 -5.17
CA MET A 1 6.15 -6.31 -5.76
C MET A 1 6.94 -5.02 -5.80
N VAL A 2 8.20 -5.05 -5.39
CA VAL A 2 9.11 -3.90 -5.49
C VAL A 2 9.99 -4.09 -6.72
N VAL A 3 10.13 -3.04 -7.51
CA VAL A 3 10.87 -3.03 -8.78
C VAL A 3 11.79 -1.82 -8.78
N ASN A 4 12.96 -1.91 -9.41
CA ASN A 4 13.87 -0.79 -9.53
C ASN A 4 13.47 0.10 -10.73
N ALA A 5 13.04 1.33 -10.45
CA ALA A 5 12.61 2.29 -11.48
C ALA A 5 13.74 2.70 -12.44
N THR A 6 15.01 2.54 -12.05
CA THR A 6 16.14 2.89 -12.91
C THR A 6 16.36 1.89 -14.05
N VAL A 7 15.74 0.70 -13.97
CA VAL A 7 15.83 -0.32 -15.02
C VAL A 7 14.96 0.10 -16.20
N LYS A 8 15.59 0.40 -17.33
CA LYS A 8 14.88 0.82 -18.54
C LYS A 8 14.02 -0.33 -19.08
N GLY A 9 12.72 -0.11 -19.14
CA GLY A 9 11.80 -1.05 -19.76
C GLY A 9 11.60 -2.37 -18.99
N LEU A 10 11.91 -2.41 -17.69
CA LEU A 10 11.56 -3.43 -16.69
C LEU A 10 11.55 -4.89 -17.20
N GLY A 11 12.55 -5.29 -18.01
CA GLY A 11 12.47 -6.45 -18.90
C GLY A 11 12.00 -7.75 -18.24
N GLU A 12 12.72 -8.21 -17.21
CA GLU A 12 12.39 -9.44 -16.47
C GLU A 12 11.28 -9.20 -15.45
N GLU A 13 11.25 -8.02 -14.84
CA GLU A 13 10.23 -7.65 -13.85
C GLU A 13 8.84 -7.63 -14.46
N TYR A 14 8.71 -7.24 -15.73
CA TYR A 14 7.47 -7.33 -16.50
C TYR A 14 6.98 -8.75 -16.65
N GLN A 15 7.87 -9.71 -16.94
CA GLN A 15 7.49 -11.11 -17.09
C GLN A 15 6.96 -11.66 -15.76
N MET A 16 7.58 -11.26 -14.66
CA MET A 16 7.12 -11.63 -13.31
C MET A 16 5.76 -10.99 -12.99
N ILE A 17 5.58 -9.70 -13.26
CA ILE A 17 4.29 -9.00 -13.03
C ILE A 17 3.18 -9.64 -13.86
N ASP A 18 3.42 -9.86 -15.15
CA ASP A 18 2.48 -10.51 -16.06
C ASP A 18 2.10 -11.92 -15.57
N TYR A 19 3.09 -12.72 -15.18
CA TYR A 19 2.87 -14.04 -14.63
C TYR A 19 2.01 -14.00 -13.36
N LEU A 20 2.31 -13.12 -12.42
CA LEU A 20 1.54 -12.97 -11.17
C LEU A 20 0.10 -12.54 -11.44
N ILE A 21 -0.11 -11.57 -12.34
CA ILE A 21 -1.46 -11.12 -12.73
C ILE A 21 -2.24 -12.26 -13.37
N LYS A 22 -1.64 -13.02 -14.29
CA LYS A 22 -2.28 -14.18 -14.93
C LYS A 22 -2.62 -15.29 -13.92
N LYS A 23 -1.79 -15.50 -12.91
CA LYS A 23 -2.04 -16.51 -11.86
C LYS A 23 -3.10 -16.09 -10.87
N LEU A 24 -3.19 -14.80 -10.53
CA LEU A 24 -4.18 -14.27 -9.60
C LEU A 24 -5.54 -14.04 -10.27
N GLY A 25 -5.56 -13.74 -11.57
CA GLY A 25 -6.78 -13.47 -12.34
C GLY A 25 -7.42 -12.11 -12.03
N ASP A 26 -6.80 -11.28 -11.18
CA ASP A 26 -7.21 -9.89 -10.92
C ASP A 26 -5.99 -9.02 -10.51
N THR A 27 -6.21 -7.69 -10.47
CA THR A 27 -5.21 -6.69 -10.04
C THR A 27 -5.46 -6.19 -8.61
N LYS A 28 -6.50 -6.69 -7.92
CA LYS A 28 -6.96 -6.15 -6.62
C LYS A 28 -5.95 -6.34 -5.51
N ARG A 29 -5.14 -7.41 -5.60
CA ARG A 29 -4.11 -7.76 -4.61
C ARG A 29 -2.70 -7.39 -5.05
N ILE A 30 -2.56 -6.69 -6.17
CA ILE A 30 -1.28 -6.36 -6.77
C ILE A 30 -1.02 -4.88 -6.58
N LEU A 31 0.16 -4.60 -6.02
CA LEU A 31 0.77 -3.29 -5.95
C LEU A 31 2.18 -3.41 -6.53
N ILE A 32 2.51 -2.55 -7.49
CA ILE A 32 3.82 -2.47 -8.13
C ILE A 32 4.49 -1.20 -7.61
N ALA A 33 5.50 -1.36 -6.76
CA ALA A 33 6.20 -0.25 -6.15
C ALA A 33 7.54 -0.04 -6.87
N LEU A 34 7.65 1.03 -7.65
CA LEU A 34 8.85 1.42 -8.39
C LEU A 34 9.78 2.22 -7.45
N ASN A 35 10.73 1.51 -6.83
CA ASN A 35 11.73 2.09 -5.92
C ASN A 35 12.84 2.81 -6.69
N LYS A 36 13.63 3.64 -6.01
CA LYS A 36 14.74 4.44 -6.56
C LYS A 36 14.28 5.42 -7.63
N CYS A 37 13.07 5.97 -7.47
CA CYS A 37 12.53 6.95 -8.41
C CYS A 37 13.34 8.25 -8.41
N ASP A 38 14.02 8.56 -7.32
CA ASP A 38 14.95 9.69 -7.17
C ASP A 38 16.25 9.54 -7.97
N CYS A 39 16.58 8.33 -8.42
CA CYS A 39 17.78 8.05 -9.20
C CYS A 39 17.51 7.89 -10.71
N VAL A 40 16.26 7.97 -11.16
CA VAL A 40 15.92 7.80 -12.58
C VAL A 40 16.45 8.98 -13.39
N VAL A 41 16.88 8.70 -14.62
CA VAL A 41 17.59 9.62 -15.52
C VAL A 41 18.94 10.06 -14.93
N SER A 42 18.94 10.76 -13.80
CA SER A 42 20.09 11.12 -12.98
C SER A 42 19.62 11.58 -11.61
N GLU A 43 20.33 11.18 -10.55
CA GLU A 43 20.09 11.63 -9.17
C GLU A 43 20.21 13.15 -9.00
N ARG A 44 20.94 13.83 -9.89
CA ARG A 44 21.16 15.28 -9.86
C ARG A 44 19.89 16.09 -10.10
N TYR A 45 18.87 15.47 -10.69
CA TYR A 45 17.59 16.13 -10.93
C TYR A 45 16.65 16.05 -9.73
N PHE A 46 16.95 15.20 -8.76
CA PHE A 46 16.15 15.12 -7.55
C PHE A 46 16.47 16.30 -6.64
N ASP A 47 15.44 17.06 -6.29
CA ASP A 47 15.56 18.16 -5.33
C ASP A 47 15.55 17.59 -3.91
N ARG A 48 16.76 17.29 -3.41
CA ARG A 48 16.97 16.79 -2.04
C ARG A 48 16.54 17.79 -0.97
N ALA A 49 16.56 19.09 -1.24
CA ALA A 49 16.22 20.11 -0.25
C ALA A 49 14.69 20.18 -0.02
N ASN A 50 13.90 19.99 -1.09
CA ASN A 50 12.44 20.00 -1.01
C ASN A 50 11.82 18.60 -1.06
N ASN A 51 12.64 17.55 -1.11
CA ASN A 51 12.25 16.15 -1.28
C ASN A 51 11.28 15.94 -2.47
N LYS A 52 11.71 16.37 -3.67
CA LYS A 52 10.87 16.38 -4.89
C LYS A 52 11.60 15.85 -6.11
N LEU A 53 10.85 15.20 -6.99
CA LEU A 53 11.32 14.82 -8.31
C LEU A 53 11.55 16.06 -9.18
N GLY A 54 12.60 16.03 -9.99
CA GLY A 54 12.77 16.97 -11.08
C GLY A 54 11.84 16.63 -12.26
N LYS A 55 11.55 17.62 -13.09
CA LYS A 55 10.64 17.48 -14.26
C LYS A 55 11.00 16.31 -15.18
N GLU A 56 12.29 16.13 -15.48
CA GLU A 56 12.76 15.01 -16.33
C GLU A 56 12.50 13.64 -15.68
N GLN A 57 12.57 13.57 -14.35
CA GLN A 57 12.30 12.34 -13.61
C GLN A 57 10.80 12.04 -13.61
N GLU A 58 9.96 13.05 -13.39
CA GLU A 58 8.50 12.93 -13.47
C GLU A 58 8.05 12.45 -14.85
N GLU A 59 8.55 13.05 -15.93
CA GLU A 59 8.24 12.66 -17.30
C GLU A 59 8.70 11.23 -17.61
N TYR A 60 9.91 10.85 -17.16
CA TYR A 60 10.43 9.50 -17.33
C TYR A 60 9.59 8.46 -16.60
N LEU A 61 9.24 8.71 -15.33
CA LEU A 61 8.43 7.81 -14.52
C LEU A 61 7.01 7.68 -15.08
N ALA A 62 6.39 8.79 -15.49
CA ALA A 62 5.07 8.78 -16.11
C ALA A 62 5.05 7.92 -17.38
N LYS A 63 6.08 8.05 -18.24
CA LYS A 63 6.23 7.20 -19.41
C LYS A 63 6.43 5.73 -19.05
N GLN A 64 7.28 5.44 -18.07
CA GLN A 64 7.54 4.08 -17.62
C GLN A 64 6.28 3.40 -17.07
N VAL A 65 5.47 4.13 -16.27
CA VAL A 65 4.18 3.66 -15.76
C VAL A 65 3.18 3.45 -16.90
N ALA A 66 3.09 4.38 -17.85
CA ALA A 66 2.21 4.23 -19.01
C ALA A 66 2.58 2.99 -19.85
N ASP A 67 3.87 2.77 -20.09
CA ASP A 67 4.38 1.60 -20.82
C ASP A 67 4.06 0.29 -20.07
N LEU A 68 4.23 0.26 -18.74
CA LEU A 68 3.85 -0.87 -17.89
C LEU A 68 2.36 -1.20 -18.03
N ARG A 69 1.50 -0.19 -17.83
CA ARG A 69 0.04 -0.35 -17.87
C ARG A 69 -0.42 -0.86 -19.23
N LYS A 70 0.13 -0.29 -20.31
CA LYS A 70 -0.15 -0.70 -21.69
C LYS A 70 0.21 -2.17 -21.90
N ARG A 71 1.44 -2.57 -21.57
CA ARG A 71 1.92 -3.94 -21.79
C ARG A 71 1.11 -4.98 -21.01
N ILE A 72 0.79 -4.69 -19.75
CA ILE A 72 -0.03 -5.58 -18.93
C ILE A 72 -1.44 -5.72 -19.49
N LYS A 73 -2.05 -4.62 -19.95
CA LYS A 73 -3.36 -4.66 -20.60
C LYS A 73 -3.32 -5.49 -21.89
N GLU A 74 -2.28 -5.33 -22.70
CA GLU A 74 -2.08 -6.11 -23.93
C GLU A 74 -1.86 -7.60 -23.65
N SER A 75 -1.13 -7.97 -22.60
CA SER A 75 -0.75 -9.36 -22.32
C SER A 75 -1.74 -10.14 -21.45
N THR A 76 -2.52 -9.45 -20.61
CA THR A 76 -3.45 -10.07 -19.64
C THR A 76 -4.91 -9.71 -19.88
N GLY A 77 -5.20 -8.65 -20.65
CA GLY A 77 -6.53 -8.06 -20.77
C GLY A 77 -6.99 -7.28 -19.53
N LEU A 78 -6.22 -7.28 -18.45
CA LEU A 78 -6.52 -6.57 -17.21
C LEU A 78 -5.86 -5.19 -17.19
N GLU A 79 -6.56 -4.22 -16.64
CA GLU A 79 -6.10 -2.84 -16.57
C GLU A 79 -5.56 -2.50 -15.18
N LEU A 80 -4.33 -2.00 -15.14
CA LEU A 80 -3.73 -1.40 -13.96
C LEU A 80 -4.21 0.06 -13.83
N THR A 81 -4.68 0.41 -12.64
CA THR A 81 -5.09 1.77 -12.27
C THR A 81 -3.93 2.57 -11.66
N GLU A 82 -4.12 3.88 -11.48
CA GLU A 82 -3.13 4.76 -10.82
C GLU A 82 -2.79 4.32 -9.38
N ASN A 83 -3.67 3.58 -8.71
CA ASN A 83 -3.43 3.09 -7.35
C ASN A 83 -2.73 1.71 -7.34
N ASP A 84 -2.46 1.13 -8.50
CA ASP A 84 -1.79 -0.17 -8.62
C ASP A 84 -0.29 -0.02 -8.78
N VAL A 85 0.19 1.20 -9.07
CA VAL A 85 1.60 1.52 -9.28
C VAL A 85 1.99 2.75 -8.46
N VAL A 86 3.07 2.65 -7.69
CA VAL A 86 3.58 3.77 -6.89
C VAL A 86 5.07 3.94 -7.16
N CYS A 87 5.48 5.16 -7.51
CA CYS A 87 6.90 5.53 -7.58
C CYS A 87 7.33 6.07 -6.23
N TYR A 88 8.41 5.54 -5.66
CA TYR A 88 8.90 5.94 -4.35
C TYR A 88 10.43 5.82 -4.27
N SER A 89 11.01 6.43 -3.24
CA SER A 89 12.38 6.14 -2.84
C SER A 89 12.41 5.78 -1.37
N ALA A 90 13.05 4.67 -1.04
CA ALA A 90 13.35 4.30 0.34
C ALA A 90 14.44 5.20 0.98
N GLY A 91 15.01 6.13 0.21
CA GLY A 91 16.23 6.84 0.58
C GLY A 91 17.47 5.94 0.42
N PHE A 92 18.63 6.52 0.69
CA PHE A 92 19.92 5.86 0.63
C PHE A 92 20.69 6.15 1.91
N TYR A 93 21.28 5.12 2.50
CA TYR A 93 22.21 5.27 3.61
C TYR A 93 23.63 5.29 3.07
N ASP A 94 24.35 6.39 3.28
CA ASP A 94 25.78 6.48 2.99
C ASP A 94 26.57 6.05 4.23
N GLU A 95 27.18 4.86 4.15
CA GLU A 95 28.00 4.30 5.23
C GLU A 95 29.24 5.16 5.54
N ASN A 96 29.79 5.88 4.57
CA ASN A 96 30.99 6.69 4.76
C ASN A 96 30.67 7.98 5.52
N THR A 97 29.56 8.62 5.18
CA THR A 97 29.14 9.88 5.82
C THR A 97 28.19 9.67 7.00
N GLN A 98 27.72 8.43 7.20
CA GLN A 98 26.70 8.03 8.18
C GLN A 98 25.40 8.83 8.06
N LYS A 99 25.05 9.22 6.83
CA LYS A 99 23.85 10.01 6.55
C LYS A 99 22.82 9.16 5.82
N GLN A 100 21.56 9.35 6.23
CA GLN A 100 20.40 8.79 5.56
C GLN A 100 19.75 9.89 4.72
N ASP A 101 19.65 9.66 3.41
CA ASP A 101 18.81 10.48 2.55
C ASP A 101 17.34 10.27 2.91
N GLU A 102 16.59 11.37 2.89
CA GLU A 102 15.16 11.34 3.19
C GLU A 102 14.41 10.46 2.17
N PRO A 103 13.56 9.54 2.65
CA PRO A 103 12.68 8.79 1.78
C PRO A 103 11.70 9.71 1.03
N TYR A 104 11.33 9.32 -0.19
CA TYR A 104 10.37 10.05 -1.01
C TYR A 104 9.10 9.22 -1.22
N ASN A 105 7.95 9.86 -1.05
CA ASN A 105 6.61 9.31 -1.37
C ASN A 105 6.23 8.03 -0.61
N ILE A 106 6.78 7.83 0.59
CA ILE A 106 6.48 6.67 1.45
C ILE A 106 5.03 6.64 1.91
N MET A 107 4.45 7.80 2.26
CA MET A 107 3.05 7.90 2.66
C MET A 107 2.10 7.38 1.57
N ARG A 108 2.38 7.71 0.31
CA ARG A 108 1.60 7.20 -0.83
C ARG A 108 1.76 5.70 -1.01
N LEU A 109 2.96 5.16 -0.78
CA LEU A 109 3.21 3.71 -0.81
C LEU A 109 2.40 3.01 0.29
N GLU A 110 2.42 3.54 1.50
CA GLU A 110 1.66 3.03 2.65
C GLU A 110 0.16 3.04 2.37
N GLU A 111 -0.41 4.18 1.99
CA GLU A 111 -1.83 4.30 1.59
C GLU A 111 -2.20 3.25 0.54
N SER A 112 -1.31 3.04 -0.44
CA SER A 112 -1.53 2.08 -1.52
C SER A 112 -1.51 0.64 -1.00
N ILE A 113 -0.60 0.28 -0.08
CA ILE A 113 -0.59 -1.03 0.57
C ILE A 113 -1.91 -1.27 1.31
N ILE A 114 -2.35 -0.30 2.13
CA ILE A 114 -3.60 -0.38 2.90
C ILE A 114 -4.79 -0.55 1.95
N SER A 115 -4.79 0.17 0.82
CA SER A 115 -5.84 0.09 -0.21
C SER A 115 -5.93 -1.27 -0.90
N LYS A 116 -4.92 -2.14 -0.77
CA LYS A 116 -4.89 -3.50 -1.34
C LYS A 116 -5.23 -4.58 -0.32
N LEU A 117 -5.22 -4.25 0.98
CA LEU A 117 -5.67 -5.18 2.02
C LEU A 117 -7.17 -5.48 1.87
N PRO A 118 -7.62 -6.71 2.17
CA PRO A 118 -9.05 -7.01 2.31
C PRO A 118 -9.72 -6.06 3.31
N LYS A 119 -10.98 -5.68 3.08
CA LYS A 119 -11.70 -4.70 3.93
C LYS A 119 -11.67 -5.08 5.41
N GLN A 120 -11.77 -6.36 5.73
CA GLN A 120 -11.71 -6.89 7.09
C GLN A 120 -10.38 -6.55 7.78
N LYS A 121 -9.26 -6.61 7.03
CA LYS A 121 -7.92 -6.27 7.57
C LYS A 121 -7.69 -4.77 7.71
N ARG A 122 -8.36 -3.94 6.90
CA ARG A 122 -8.26 -2.47 7.00
C ARG A 122 -8.87 -1.93 8.28
N ILE A 123 -10.01 -2.49 8.70
CA ILE A 123 -10.66 -2.12 9.96
C ILE A 123 -9.73 -2.46 11.13
N VAL A 124 -9.11 -3.65 11.10
CA VAL A 124 -8.14 -4.08 12.11
C VAL A 124 -6.96 -3.10 12.19
N GLN A 125 -6.37 -2.70 11.06
CA GLN A 125 -5.27 -1.74 11.03
C GLN A 125 -5.67 -0.34 11.53
N GLN A 126 -6.85 0.16 11.15
CA GLN A 126 -7.35 1.45 11.66
C GLN A 126 -7.55 1.43 13.17
N VAL A 127 -7.98 0.29 13.72
CA VAL A 127 -8.02 0.08 15.16
C VAL A 127 -6.60 0.01 15.73
N GLU A 128 -5.67 -0.74 15.13
CA GLU A 128 -4.26 -0.80 15.56
C GLU A 128 -3.64 0.60 15.67
N GLU A 129 -3.78 1.44 14.65
CA GLU A 129 -3.25 2.81 14.65
C GLU A 129 -3.89 3.65 15.76
N SER A 130 -5.22 3.55 15.94
CA SER A 130 -5.92 4.26 17.02
C SER A 130 -5.55 3.75 18.42
N ALA A 131 -5.28 2.45 18.55
CA ALA A 131 -4.92 1.80 19.80
C ALA A 131 -3.44 2.02 20.14
N TYR A 132 -2.55 2.06 19.15
CA TYR A 132 -1.14 2.38 19.31
C TYR A 132 -0.93 3.81 19.82
N ILE A 133 -1.72 4.76 19.31
CA ILE A 133 -1.76 6.14 19.85
C ILE A 133 -2.26 6.16 21.31
N THR A 134 -3.05 5.16 21.72
CA THR A 134 -3.75 5.15 23.00
C THR A 134 -3.11 4.26 24.07
N ASN A 135 -2.32 3.22 23.76
CA ASN A 135 -1.68 2.34 24.76
C ASN A 135 -0.49 1.50 24.27
N HIS A 136 0.65 1.61 24.96
CA HIS A 136 1.71 0.60 24.98
C HIS A 136 1.43 -0.40 26.11
N ASN A 137 1.03 -1.63 25.77
CA ASN A 137 1.33 -2.91 26.42
C ASN A 137 0.16 -3.91 26.39
N LYS A 138 0.50 -5.15 25.99
CA LYS A 138 -0.23 -6.45 26.08
C LYS A 138 -0.95 -6.91 24.80
N GLU A 139 -0.37 -7.90 24.13
CA GLU A 139 -0.94 -8.60 22.96
C GLU A 139 -2.32 -9.24 23.21
N GLY A 140 -2.71 -9.47 24.47
CA GLY A 140 -4.06 -9.96 24.82
C GLY A 140 -5.17 -8.90 24.76
N SER A 141 -4.84 -7.61 24.83
CA SER A 141 -5.83 -6.51 24.83
C SER A 141 -6.25 -6.06 23.43
N PHE A 142 -5.49 -6.44 22.40
CA PHE A 142 -5.67 -5.96 21.04
C PHE A 142 -7.02 -6.36 20.43
N TRP A 143 -7.34 -7.66 20.41
CA TRP A 143 -8.59 -8.15 19.82
C TRP A 143 -9.82 -7.68 20.60
N GLU A 144 -9.69 -7.41 21.90
CA GLU A 144 -10.77 -6.86 22.72
C GLU A 144 -11.06 -5.43 22.31
N SER A 145 -10.02 -4.58 22.20
CA SER A 145 -10.14 -3.20 21.74
C SER A 145 -10.64 -3.09 20.29
N ALA A 146 -10.22 -3.99 19.40
CA ALA A 146 -10.69 -4.03 18.02
C ALA A 146 -12.18 -4.39 17.90
N VAL A 147 -12.63 -5.39 18.67
CA VAL A 147 -14.04 -5.77 18.74
C VAL A 147 -14.86 -4.63 19.34
N GLU A 148 -14.42 -4.03 20.44
CA GLU A 148 -15.13 -2.94 21.13
C GLU A 148 -15.24 -1.66 20.28
N PHE A 149 -14.20 -1.29 19.54
CA PHE A 149 -14.25 -0.15 18.62
C PHE A 149 -15.28 -0.38 17.51
N VAL A 150 -15.28 -1.57 16.90
CA VAL A 150 -16.22 -1.89 15.82
C VAL A 150 -17.66 -1.97 16.35
N GLU A 151 -17.88 -2.51 17.56
CA GLU A 151 -19.20 -2.44 18.24
C GLU A 151 -19.65 -0.99 18.40
N THR A 152 -18.77 -0.12 18.90
CA THR A 152 -19.05 1.31 19.10
C THR A 152 -19.34 2.03 17.79
N ALA A 153 -18.55 1.81 16.75
CA ALA A 153 -18.71 2.44 15.45
C ALA A 153 -20.02 2.04 14.75
N VAL A 154 -20.43 0.77 14.86
CA VAL A 154 -21.71 0.29 14.31
C VAL A 154 -22.90 0.99 14.96
N ASP A 155 -22.78 1.38 16.24
CA ASP A 155 -23.84 2.09 16.94
C ASP A 155 -23.98 3.55 16.50
N ILE A 156 -22.87 4.22 16.20
CA ILE A 156 -22.82 5.62 15.77
C ILE A 156 -23.28 5.79 14.31
N LEU A 157 -23.03 4.80 13.43
CA LEU A 157 -23.38 4.92 12.02
C LEU A 157 -24.90 4.91 11.77
N PRO A 158 -25.42 5.71 10.81
CA PRO A 158 -26.83 5.72 10.43
C PRO A 158 -27.18 4.53 9.51
N LEU A 159 -26.91 3.31 9.98
CA LEU A 159 -27.23 2.08 9.27
C LEU A 159 -28.65 1.59 9.59
N PRO A 160 -29.34 0.94 8.62
CA PRO A 160 -30.60 0.26 8.87
C PRO A 160 -30.50 -0.77 10.00
N ALA A 161 -31.55 -0.90 10.81
CA ALA A 161 -31.58 -1.77 11.99
C ALA A 161 -31.20 -3.23 11.68
N ALA A 162 -31.67 -3.78 10.56
CA ALA A 162 -31.33 -5.13 10.11
C ALA A 162 -29.83 -5.31 9.88
N ILE A 163 -29.14 -4.30 9.32
CA ILE A 163 -27.70 -4.35 9.09
C ILE A 163 -26.95 -4.26 10.42
N LYS A 164 -27.41 -3.41 11.36
CA LYS A 164 -26.84 -3.33 12.71
C LYS A 164 -26.92 -4.69 13.42
N THR A 165 -28.08 -5.35 13.37
CA THR A 165 -28.29 -6.66 14.01
C THR A 165 -27.40 -7.76 13.43
N ILE A 166 -27.29 -7.85 12.10
CA ILE A 166 -26.44 -8.85 11.43
C ILE A 166 -24.96 -8.63 11.79
N THR A 167 -24.51 -7.38 11.77
CA THR A 167 -23.11 -7.03 12.06
C THR A 167 -22.76 -7.31 13.53
N LYS A 168 -23.65 -6.97 14.47
CA LYS A 168 -23.49 -7.28 15.91
C LYS A 168 -23.49 -8.78 16.19
N ALA A 169 -24.34 -9.56 15.51
CA ALA A 169 -24.36 -11.01 15.67
C ALA A 169 -23.04 -11.66 15.20
N GLY A 170 -22.50 -11.20 14.06
CA GLY A 170 -21.19 -11.63 13.56
C GLY A 170 -20.05 -11.29 14.51
N LEU A 171 -20.05 -10.08 15.08
CA LEU A 171 -19.04 -9.69 16.08
C LEU A 171 -19.11 -10.53 17.35
N LYS A 172 -20.32 -10.80 17.86
CA LYS A 172 -20.51 -11.65 19.05
C LYS A 172 -20.01 -13.07 18.84
N ALA A 173 -20.23 -13.64 17.65
CA ALA A 173 -19.72 -14.96 17.30
C ALA A 173 -18.17 -14.96 17.22
N LEU A 174 -17.59 -13.91 16.63
CA LEU A 174 -16.14 -13.73 16.56
C LEU A 174 -15.52 -13.58 17.96
N LYS A 175 -16.11 -12.75 18.83
CA LYS A 175 -15.70 -12.57 20.24
C LYS A 175 -15.73 -13.90 21.00
N SER A 176 -16.80 -14.68 20.85
CA SER A 176 -16.91 -15.99 21.49
C SER A 176 -15.91 -17.03 20.94
N TRP A 177 -15.38 -16.87 19.73
CA TRP A 177 -14.40 -17.77 19.13
C TRP A 177 -12.96 -17.37 19.50
N LEU A 178 -12.68 -16.06 19.58
CA LEU A 178 -11.37 -15.51 19.91
C LEU A 178 -11.00 -15.64 21.40
N PHE A 179 -11.98 -15.53 22.31
CA PHE A 179 -11.76 -15.51 23.77
C PHE A 179 -12.31 -16.77 24.47
N LYS A 180 -12.18 -17.93 23.83
CA LYS A 180 -12.71 -19.22 24.29
C LYS A 180 -11.65 -20.08 24.96
#